data_AF-A0AAX4KZ10-F1
#
_entry.id   AF-A0AAX4KZ10-F1
#
_cell.length_a   1.000
_cell.length_b   1.000
_cell.length_c   1.000
_cell.angle_alpha   90.00
_cell.angle_beta   90.00
_cell.angle_gamma   90.00
#
_symmetry.space_group_name_H-M   'P 1'
#
loop_
_entity.id
_entity.type
_entity.pdbx_description
1 polymer ?
#
loop_
_entity_poly.entity_id
_entity_poly.type
_entity_poly.pdbx_seq_one_letter_code
_entity_poly.pdbx_strand_id
1 'polypeptide(L)' 'MESLNKMNPWWFFSNWESKDNNLIQWNSQKYKWYPSWLSLISITPYSLNFVYGPR' A
#
# COMPACT_ATOMS: atom_id res chain seq x y z
N MET A 1 3.58 -6.49 22.34
CA MET A 1 2.81 -5.38 21.71
C MET A 1 3.67 -4.58 20.73
N GLU A 2 4.86 -4.12 21.13
CA GLU A 2 5.72 -3.28 20.28
C GLU A 2 6.23 -3.98 19.00
N SER A 3 6.51 -5.29 19.07
CA SER A 3 6.95 -6.09 17.92
C SER A 3 5.88 -6.24 16.83
N LEU A 4 4.61 -6.42 17.21
CA LEU A 4 3.48 -6.55 16.28
C LEU A 4 3.20 -5.25 15.52
N ASN A 5 3.32 -4.10 16.19
CA ASN A 5 3.20 -2.79 15.54
C ASN A 5 4.29 -2.54 14.49
N LYS A 6 5.51 -3.04 14.72
CA LYS A 6 6.60 -2.94 13.74
C LYS A 6 6.43 -3.88 12.55
N MET A 7 5.78 -5.04 12.75
CA MET A 7 5.48 -5.98 11.66
C MET A 7 4.33 -5.50 10.79
N ASN A 8 3.26 -4.97 11.40
CA ASN A 8 2.11 -4.55 10.60
C ASN A 8 1.25 -3.44 11.24
N PRO A 9 1.61 -2.16 11.02
CA PRO A 9 0.93 -1.04 11.65
C PRO A 9 -0.52 -0.86 11.15
N TRP A 10 -0.88 -1.41 10.00
CA TRP A 10 -2.23 -1.33 9.41
C TRP A 10 -3.35 -2.01 10.22
N TRP A 11 -3.01 -2.87 11.18
CA TRP A 11 -3.97 -3.59 12.03
C TRP A 11 -4.44 -2.76 13.21
N PHE A 12 -3.69 -1.71 13.56
CA PHE A 12 -3.89 -0.96 14.80
C PHE A 12 -4.26 0.50 14.57
N PHE A 13 -4.09 1.00 13.35
CA PHE A 13 -4.39 2.39 13.00
C PHE A 13 -5.40 2.46 11.86
N SER A 14 -6.54 3.08 12.12
CA SER A 14 -7.53 3.39 11.07
C SER A 14 -6.95 4.31 9.99
N ASN A 15 -5.95 5.12 10.33
CA ASN A 15 -5.21 6.00 9.43
C ASN A 15 -3.82 5.45 9.06
N TRP A 16 -3.66 4.14 8.95
CA TRP A 16 -2.36 3.52 8.71
C TRP A 16 -1.66 3.99 7.43
N GLU A 17 -2.42 4.36 6.40
CA GLU A 17 -1.88 4.84 5.12
C GLU A 17 -0.97 6.06 5.29
N SER A 18 -1.31 6.96 6.23
CA SER A 18 -0.49 8.15 6.53
C SER A 18 0.73 7.84 7.39
N LYS A 19 0.86 6.60 7.88
CA LYS A 19 1.97 6.12 8.70
C LYS A 19 2.87 5.12 7.95
N ASP A 20 2.46 4.63 6.78
CA ASP A 20 3.25 3.72 5.97
C ASP A 20 4.39 4.48 5.29
N ASN A 21 5.63 4.12 5.64
CA ASN A 21 6.83 4.80 5.12
C ASN A 21 6.95 4.70 3.60
N ASN A 22 6.53 3.58 2.99
CA ASN A 22 6.62 3.43 1.54
C ASN A 22 5.61 4.32 0.84
N LEU A 23 4.37 4.42 1.35
CA LEU A 23 3.35 5.34 0.84
C LEU A 23 3.76 6.79 1.03
N ILE A 24 4.32 7.16 2.18
CA ILE A 24 4.85 8.51 2.42
C ILE A 24 5.94 8.84 1.40
N GLN A 25 6.92 7.95 1.24
CA GLN A 25 8.02 8.14 0.29
C GLN A 25 7.51 8.24 -1.14
N TRP A 26 6.68 7.30 -1.59
CA TRP A 26 6.05 7.33 -2.92
C TRP A 26 5.26 8.63 -3.13
N ASN A 27 4.51 9.07 -2.11
CA ASN A 27 3.74 10.30 -2.20
C ASN A 27 4.58 11.56 -2.36
N SER A 28 5.79 11.57 -1.81
CA SER A 28 6.76 12.67 -1.92
C SER A 28 7.54 12.71 -3.24
N GLN A 29 7.47 11.65 -4.06
CA GLN A 29 8.21 11.61 -5.33
C GLN A 29 7.65 12.60 -6.35
N LYS A 30 8.55 13.32 -7.04
CA LYS A 30 8.21 14.27 -8.11
C LYS A 30 7.53 13.58 -9.30
N TYR A 31 7.97 12.37 -9.62
CA TYR A 31 7.40 11.57 -10.71
C TYR A 31 6.86 10.28 -10.12
N LYS A 32 5.56 10.04 -10.32
CA LYS A 32 4.89 8.82 -9.90
C LYS A 32 4.48 8.06 -11.14
N TRP A 33 4.80 6.77 -11.18
CA TRP A 33 4.28 5.87 -12.20
C TRP A 33 3.08 5.13 -11.63
N TYR A 34 1.92 5.32 -12.25
CA TYR A 34 0.68 4.62 -11.91
C TYR A 34 0.05 4.09 -13.20
N PRO A 35 0.14 2.77 -13.45
CA PRO A 35 -0.49 2.17 -14.61
C PRO A 35 -2.01 2.38 -14.61
N SER A 36 -2.54 2.89 -15.73
CA SER A 36 -3.98 3.19 -15.84
C SER A 36 -4.87 1.97 -15.60
N TRP A 37 -4.42 0.77 -15.99
CA TRP A 37 -5.17 -0.46 -15.79
C TRP A 37 -5.36 -0.85 -14.31
N LEU A 38 -4.57 -0.31 -13.38
CA LEU A 38 -4.79 -0.55 -11.95
C LEU A 38 -6.16 -0.02 -11.50
N SER A 39 -6.66 1.06 -12.13
CA SER A 39 -8.00 1.59 -11.85
C SER A 39 -9.14 0.65 -12.25
N LEU A 40 -8.86 -0.36 -13.08
CA LEU A 40 -9.84 -1.34 -13.55
C LEU A 40 -9.95 -2.55 -12.61
N ILE A 41 -9.06 -2.67 -11.62
CA ILE A 41 -9.09 -3.78 -10.66
C ILE A 41 -10.01 -3.42 -9.50
N SER A 42 -11.09 -4.19 -9.34
CA SER A 42 -11.93 -4.11 -8.14
C SER A 42 -11.20 -4.73 -6.95
N ILE A 43 -10.88 -3.90 -5.97
CA ILE A 43 -10.21 -4.30 -4.72
C ILE A 43 -11.23 -4.60 -3.61
N THR A 44 -12.54 -4.59 -3.93
CA THR A 44 -13.63 -4.78 -2.96
C THR A 44 -14.57 -5.95 -3.30
N PRO A 45 -14.87 -6.85 -2.32
CA PRO A 45 -14.21 -7.07 -1.03
C PRO A 45 -13.14 -8.18 -1.09
N TYR A 46 -12.10 -8.06 -0.25
CA TYR A 46 -11.02 -9.05 -0.02
C TYR A 46 -10.49 -9.81 -1.25
N SER A 47 -10.26 -9.14 -2.37
CA SER A 47 -9.51 -9.76 -3.47
C SER A 47 -8.01 -9.62 -3.19
N LEU A 48 -7.38 -10.72 -2.75
CA LEU A 48 -5.92 -10.84 -2.68
C LEU A 48 -5.38 -10.87 -4.12
N ASN A 49 -5.11 -9.69 -4.67
CA ASN A 49 -4.55 -9.54 -6.01
C ASN A 49 -3.03 -9.45 -5.92
N PHE A 50 -2.33 -10.46 -6.43
CA PHE A 50 -0.89 -10.39 -6.59
C PHE A 50 -0.56 -9.82 -7.97
N VAL A 51 0.05 -8.64 -7.98
CA VAL A 51 0.63 -8.05 -9.20
C VAL A 51 2.10 -8.45 -9.26
N TYR A 52 2.45 -9.28 -10.24
CA TYR A 52 3.83 -9.65 -10.55
C TYR A 52 4.26 -9.04 -11.87
N GLY A 53 5.51 -8.53 -11.92
CA GLY A 53 6.14 -8.00 -13.12
C GLY A 53 7.62 -8.40 -13.17
N PRO A 54 8.29 -8.26 -14.34
CA PRO A 54 9.70 -8.55 -14.47
C PRO A 54 10.53 -7.67 -13.50
N ARG A 55 11.45 -8.30 -12.78
CA ARG A 55 12.47 -7.63 -11.95
C ARG A 55 13.55 -7.00 -12.82
#